data_AF-B0SUD4-F1
#
_entry.id   AF-B0SUD4-F1
#
_cell.length_a   1.000
_cell.length_b   1.000
_cell.length_c   1.000
_cell.angle_alpha   90.00
_cell.angle_beta   90.00
_cell.angle_gamma   90.00
#
_symmetry.space_group_name_H-M   'P 1'
#
loop_
_entity.id
_entity.type
_entity.pdbx_description
1 polymer ?
#
loop_
_entity_poly.entity_id
_entity_poly.type
_entity_poly.pdbx_seq_one_letter_code
_entity_poly.pdbx_strand_id
1 'polypeptide(L)' 'MKVYRHKKTGNLYLQLDEMKNCTNANDGQKMFFYTEYGKENPMKFVREKSEFLEKFEEVKFL' A
#
# COMPACT_ATOMS: atom_id res chain seq x y z
N MET A 1 -5.02 10.45 3.17
CA MET A 1 -5.02 8.97 3.11
C MET A 1 -5.82 8.55 1.88
N LYS A 2 -5.33 7.57 1.13
CA LYS A 2 -5.93 7.14 -0.14
C LYS A 2 -6.37 5.68 -0.03
N VAL A 3 -7.52 5.35 -0.58
CA VAL A 3 -7.99 3.97 -0.69
C VAL A 3 -7.56 3.41 -2.04
N TYR A 4 -7.03 2.20 -2.02
CA TYR A 4 -6.57 1.49 -3.19
C TYR A 4 -7.26 0.14 -3.31
N ARG A 5 -7.55 -0.27 -4.54
CA ARG A 5 -8.07 -1.61 -4.87
C ARG A 5 -6.96 -2.45 -5.47
N HIS A 6 -6.79 -3.67 -4.97
CA HIS A 6 -5.85 -4.62 -5.56
C HIS A 6 -6.42 -5.18 -6.88
N LYS A 7 -5.69 -5.02 -7.98
CA LYS A 7 -6.18 -5.32 -9.34
C LYS A 7 -6.54 -6.79 -9.55
N LYS A 8 -5.87 -7.72 -8.85
CA LYS A 8 -6.12 -9.17 -8.99
C LYS A 8 -7.27 -9.69 -8.12
N THR A 9 -7.39 -9.21 -6.89
CA THR A 9 -8.32 -9.79 -5.91
C THR A 9 -9.54 -8.92 -5.63
N GLY A 10 -9.52 -7.64 -6.05
CA GLY A 10 -10.59 -6.69 -5.75
C GLY A 10 -10.60 -6.17 -4.30
N ASN A 11 -9.74 -6.70 -3.42
CA ASN A 11 -9.65 -6.26 -2.03
C ASN A 11 -9.24 -4.79 -1.91
N LEU A 12 -9.80 -4.10 -0.92
CA LEU A 12 -9.53 -2.69 -0.63
C LEU A 12 -8.51 -2.53 0.50
N TYR A 13 -7.67 -1.52 0.35
CA TYR A 13 -6.60 -1.20 1.28
C TYR A 13 -6.47 0.32 1.47
N LEU A 14 -6.16 0.75 2.67
CA LEU A 14 -5.89 2.15 3.01
C LEU A 14 -4.38 2.39 3.06
N GLN A 15 -3.88 3.33 2.24
CA GLN A 15 -2.52 3.81 2.37
C GLN A 15 -2.42 4.74 3.58
N LEU A 16 -1.57 4.34 4.53
CA LEU A 16 -1.38 5.01 5.82
C LEU A 16 -0.26 6.05 5.73
N ASP A 17 0.90 5.67 5.15
CA ASP A 17 2.07 6.55 5.05
C ASP A 17 3.04 6.13 3.92
N GLU A 18 4.03 6.96 3.62
CA GLU A 18 5.21 6.62 2.82
C GLU A 18 6.42 6.39 3.74
N MET A 19 7.21 5.36 3.48
CA MET A 19 8.42 5.06 4.26
C MET A 19 9.64 4.93 3.35
N LYS A 20 10.83 4.95 3.97
CA LYS A 20 12.10 4.61 3.31
C LYS A 20 12.57 3.24 3.82
N ASN A 21 12.99 2.35 2.93
CA ASN A 21 13.69 1.13 3.32
C ASN A 21 15.10 1.48 3.80
N CYS A 22 15.46 1.04 5.01
CA CYS A 22 16.76 1.30 5.65
C CYS A 22 17.71 0.09 5.59
N THR A 23 17.36 -0.95 4.82
CA THR A 23 18.22 -2.14 4.66
C THR A 23 19.36 -1.81 3.70
N ASN A 24 20.62 -2.08 4.05
CA ASN A 24 21.79 -1.75 3.20
C ASN A 24 21.66 -2.21 1.74
N ALA A 25 21.09 -3.40 1.50
CA ALA A 25 20.90 -3.95 0.15
C ALA A 25 19.83 -3.23 -0.68
N ASN A 26 18.94 -2.48 -0.03
CA ASN A 26 17.75 -1.86 -0.61
C ASN A 26 17.59 -0.40 -0.13
N ASP A 27 18.69 0.24 0.29
CA ASP A 27 18.63 1.59 0.86
C ASP A 27 18.15 2.57 -0.22
N GLY A 28 17.23 3.46 0.17
CA GLY A 28 16.65 4.43 -0.76
C GLY A 28 15.31 4.03 -1.35
N GLN A 29 14.90 2.76 -1.26
CA GLN A 29 13.59 2.35 -1.79
C GLN A 29 12.45 3.06 -1.05
N LYS A 30 11.56 3.70 -1.82
CA LYS A 30 10.33 4.29 -1.30
C LYS A 30 9.29 3.19 -1.13
N MET A 31 8.72 3.11 0.06
CA MET A 31 7.75 2.10 0.44
C MET A 31 6.41 2.76 0.75
N PHE A 32 5.32 2.02 0.54
CA PHE A 32 4.03 2.36 1.11
C PHE A 32 3.75 1.51 2.33
N PHE A 33 3.28 2.17 3.38
CA PHE A 33 2.62 1.55 4.52
C PHE A 33 1.13 1.51 4.29
N TYR A 34 0.50 0.35 4.40
CA TYR A 34 -0.93 0.23 4.14
C TYR A 34 -1.57 -0.88 4.98
N THR A 35 -2.90 -0.88 5.05
CA THR A 35 -3.67 -1.84 5.84
C THR A 35 -4.94 -2.24 5.12
N GLU A 36 -5.54 -3.37 5.51
CA GLU A 36 -6.83 -3.80 4.98
C GLU A 36 -7.92 -2.77 5.31
N TYR A 37 -8.76 -2.43 4.33
CA TYR A 37 -9.81 -1.44 4.51
C TYR A 37 -11.12 -2.11 4.99
N GLY A 38 -11.76 -1.54 6.02
CA GLY A 38 -13.07 -1.97 6.50
C GLY A 38 -13.09 -3.27 7.33
N LYS A 39 -11.93 -3.70 7.87
CA LYS A 39 -11.85 -4.88 8.76
C LYS A 39 -11.61 -4.48 10.20
N GLU A 40 -12.19 -5.24 11.13
CA GLU A 40 -11.85 -5.18 12.54
C GLU A 40 -10.48 -5.84 12.75
N ASN A 41 -9.55 -5.16 13.43
CA ASN A 41 -8.15 -5.57 13.61
C ASN A 41 -7.41 -5.84 12.28
N PRO A 42 -7.29 -4.84 11.40
CA PRO A 42 -6.76 -5.06 10.06
C PRO A 42 -5.25 -5.33 10.09
N MET A 43 -4.81 -6.27 9.25
CA MET A 43 -3.38 -6.53 9.09
C MET A 43 -2.70 -5.34 8.41
N LYS A 44 -1.46 -5.06 8.81
CA LYS A 44 -0.64 -3.99 8.22
C LYS A 44 0.46 -4.59 7.35
N PHE A 45 0.77 -3.89 6.26
CA PHE A 45 1.69 -4.35 5.23
C PHE A 45 2.61 -3.21 4.79
N VAL A 46 3.75 -3.59 4.23
CA VAL A 46 4.69 -2.69 3.57
C VAL A 46 5.03 -3.26 2.19
N ARG A 47 5.16 -2.39 1.19
CA ARG A 47 5.52 -2.76 -0.19
C ARG A 47 6.27 -1.63 -0.87
N GLU A 48 7.15 -1.93 -1.82
CA GLU A 48 7.78 -0.90 -2.65
C GLU A 48 6.72 -0.08 -3.39
N LYS A 49 6.88 1.24 -3.44
CA LYS A 49 5.90 2.17 -4.00
C LYS A 49 5.59 1.88 -5.47
N SER A 50 6.61 1.60 -6.27
CA SER A 50 6.49 1.24 -7.69
C SER A 50 5.67 -0.05 -7.85
N GLU A 51 6.07 -1.12 -7.18
CA GLU A 51 5.39 -2.42 -7.18
C GLU A 51 3.93 -2.27 -6.70
N PHE A 52 3.69 -1.45 -5.68
CA PHE A 52 2.34 -1.17 -5.22
C PHE A 52 1.50 -0.50 -6.32
N LEU A 53 1.99 0.55 -6.97
CA LEU A 53 1.23 1.24 -8.02
C LEU A 53 1.00 0.36 -9.27
N GLU A 54 1.85 -0.65 -9.51
CA GLU A 54 1.61 -1.67 -10.52
C GLU A 54 0.45 -2.61 -10.17
N LYS A 55 0.37 -3.05 -8.90
CA LYS A 55 -0.63 -4.05 -8.46
C LYS A 55 -1.95 -3.45 -8.00
N PHE A 56 -2.00 -2.15 -7.70
CA PHE A 56 -3.15 -1.48 -7.11
C PHE A 56 -3.58 -0.28 -7.94
N GLU A 57 -4.86 0.10 -7.82
CA GLU A 57 -5.42 1.31 -8.43
C GLU A 57 -6.10 2.17 -7.36
N GLU A 58 -5.95 3.49 -7.45
CA GLU A 58 -6.56 4.43 -6.50
C GLU A 58 -8.07 4.48 -6.73
N VAL A 59 -8.85 4.25 -5.67
CA VAL A 59 -10.30 4.38 -5.70
C VAL A 59 -10.64 5.85 -5.55
N LYS A 60 -11.26 6.43 -6.57
CA LYS A 60 -11.79 7.79 -6.53
C LYS A 60 -13.28 7.72 -6.19
N PHE A 61 -13.69 8.39 -5.13
CA PHE A 61 -15.10 8.67 -4.88
C PHE A 61 -15.46 9.92 -5.70
N LEU A 62 -16.45 9.79 -6.58
CA LEU A 62 -17.05 10.91 -7.32
C LEU A 62 -18.14 11.57 -6.49
#